data_AF-A0AB38XQ78-F1
#
_entry.id   AF-A0AB38XQ78-F1
#
_cell.length_a   1.000
_cell.length_b   1.000
_cell.length_c   1.000
_cell.angle_alpha   90.00
_cell.angle_beta   90.00
_cell.angle_gamma   90.00
#
_symmetry.space_group_name_H-M   'P 1'
#
loop_
_entity.id
_entity.type
_entity.pdbx_description
1 polymer ?
#
loop_
_entity_poly.entity_id
_entity_poly.type
_entity_poly.pdbx_seq_one_letter_code
_entity_poly.pdbx_strand_id
1 'polypeptide(L)'
;MHITELAINGLSLLIATGGLIVAVLARRDTKISQRAAKEANRLAKDANIAATRANRLAGEANQISSKANKIATRALATTQDVSHYSWAIQIDHDAGLLVLTNESPFSATNISITIRHEKDTIYQGGAGAIGPFGKVGLGTSLLVDDVRDRLASKDTALGGGIFGVAQISCDVFLSWDSQVGVPRSDHFEHCFTKADCH
;
A
#
# COMPACT_ATOMS: atom_id res chain seq x y z
N MET A 1 15.83 72.81 74.13
CA MET A 1 16.32 71.77 73.21
C MET A 1 15.33 70.59 73.12
N HIS A 2 14.02 70.84 72.99
CA HIS A 2 12.99 69.78 72.94
C HIS A 2 12.04 69.90 71.73
N ILE A 3 11.90 71.10 71.17
CA ILE A 3 10.99 71.36 70.03
C ILE A 3 11.58 70.86 68.70
N THR A 4 12.91 70.96 68.53
CA THR A 4 13.62 70.51 67.32
C THR A 4 13.67 68.99 67.19
N GLU A 5 13.85 68.25 68.30
CA GLU A 5 13.82 66.78 68.29
C GLU A 5 12.41 66.24 67.98
N LEU A 6 11.37 66.86 68.52
CA LEU A 6 9.98 66.47 68.23
C LEU A 6 9.62 66.67 66.75
N ALA A 7 10.10 67.77 66.14
CA ALA A 7 9.88 68.05 64.73
C ALA A 7 10.63 67.06 63.81
N ILE A 8 11.86 66.70 64.14
CA ILE A 8 12.66 65.71 63.40
C ILE A 8 12.04 64.32 63.51
N ASN A 9 11.58 63.92 64.70
CA ASN A 9 10.92 62.63 64.92
C ASN A 9 9.54 62.54 64.25
N GLY A 10 8.80 63.65 64.16
CA GLY A 10 7.54 63.72 63.41
C GLY A 10 7.75 63.57 61.90
N LEU A 11 8.78 64.23 61.35
CA LEU A 11 9.09 64.14 59.92
C LEU A 11 9.57 62.74 59.52
N SER A 12 10.40 62.09 60.34
CA SER A 12 10.86 60.73 60.09
C SER A 12 9.72 59.70 60.12
N LEU A 13 8.74 59.87 61.02
CA LEU A 13 7.54 59.02 61.08
C LEU A 13 6.67 59.16 59.81
N LEU A 14 6.52 60.37 59.27
CA LEU A 14 5.78 60.62 58.04
C LEU A 14 6.46 59.99 56.81
N ILE A 15 7.79 60.10 56.74
CA ILE A 15 8.58 59.46 55.67
C ILE A 15 8.49 57.93 55.78
N ALA A 16 8.58 57.38 56.99
CA ALA A 16 8.48 55.93 57.22
C ALA A 16 7.09 55.38 56.84
N THR A 17 6.02 56.08 57.21
CA THR A 17 4.64 55.69 56.84
C THR A 17 4.38 55.83 55.34
N GLY A 18 4.85 56.91 54.71
CA GLY A 18 4.77 57.08 53.26
C GLY A 18 5.51 55.97 52.50
N GLY A 19 6.72 55.62 52.95
CA GLY A 19 7.50 54.51 52.39
C GLY A 19 6.81 53.15 52.53
N LEU A 20 6.14 52.90 53.66
CA LEU A 20 5.38 51.67 53.89
C LEU A 20 4.19 51.54 52.92
N ILE A 21 3.46 52.64 52.68
CA ILE A 21 2.32 52.65 51.74
C ILE A 21 2.80 52.33 50.32
N VAL A 22 3.88 52.97 49.86
CA VAL A 22 4.48 52.69 48.54
C VAL A 22 4.95 51.24 48.45
N ALA A 23 5.57 50.70 49.49
CA ALA A 23 6.01 49.31 49.52
C ALA A 23 4.83 48.32 49.42
N VAL A 24 3.70 48.61 50.08
CA VAL A 24 2.49 47.78 50.02
C VAL A 24 1.86 47.82 48.63
N LEU A 25 1.74 49.01 48.03
CA LEU A 25 1.21 49.19 46.66
C LEU A 25 2.11 48.49 45.64
N ALA A 26 3.42 48.71 45.69
CA ALA A 26 4.39 48.04 44.80
C ALA A 26 4.33 46.51 44.93
N ARG A 27 4.15 45.98 46.15
CA ARG A 27 4.01 44.54 46.37
C ARG A 27 2.71 43.99 45.78
N ARG A 28 1.62 44.77 45.79
CA ARG A 28 0.35 44.39 45.17
C ARG A 28 0.47 44.35 43.65
N ASP A 29 1.05 45.38 43.05
CA ASP A 29 1.26 45.45 41.59
C ASP A 29 2.19 44.35 41.09
N THR A 30 3.23 44.05 41.86
CA THR A 30 4.14 42.92 41.57
C THR A 30 3.38 41.60 41.57
N LYS A 31 2.48 41.36 42.54
CA LYS A 31 1.68 40.13 42.60
C LYS A 31 0.71 40.00 41.42
N ILE A 32 0.08 41.11 41.00
CA ILE A 32 -0.81 41.13 39.84
C ILE A 32 0.00 40.82 38.57
N SER A 33 1.13 41.49 38.39
CA SER A 33 2.03 41.29 37.25
C SER A 33 2.55 39.85 37.17
N GLN A 34 2.91 39.25 38.31
CA GLN A 34 3.33 37.85 38.38
C GLN A 34 2.21 36.87 38.02
N ARG A 35 0.95 37.16 38.40
CA ARG A 35 -0.21 36.34 38.00
C ARG A 35 -0.46 36.44 36.50
N ALA A 36 -0.48 37.66 35.96
CA ALA A 36 -0.63 37.89 34.53
C ALA A 36 0.48 37.20 33.72
N ALA A 37 1.73 37.28 34.16
CA ALA A 37 2.86 36.59 33.52
C ALA A 37 2.71 35.06 33.55
N LYS A 38 2.22 34.48 34.66
CA LYS A 38 1.94 33.03 34.75
C LYS A 38 0.82 32.61 33.80
N GLU A 39 -0.24 33.40 33.70
CA GLU A 39 -1.34 33.15 32.77
C GLU A 39 -0.90 33.25 31.31
N ALA A 40 -0.12 34.27 30.96
CA ALA A 40 0.46 34.43 29.62
C ALA A 40 1.37 33.26 29.26
N ASN A 41 2.23 32.81 30.18
CA ASN A 41 3.08 31.64 29.97
C ASN A 41 2.28 30.35 29.79
N ARG A 42 1.17 30.19 30.52
CA ARG A 42 0.27 29.05 30.35
C ARG A 42 -0.38 29.06 28.97
N LEU A 43 -0.91 30.21 28.55
CA LEU A 43 -1.51 30.37 27.22
C LEU A 43 -0.49 30.12 26.10
N ALA A 44 0.73 30.62 26.25
CA ALA A 44 1.81 30.37 25.28
C ALA A 44 2.16 28.87 25.19
N LYS A 45 2.17 28.15 26.31
CA LYS A 45 2.38 26.70 26.33
C LYS A 45 1.25 25.95 25.61
N ASP A 46 0.00 26.33 25.89
CA ASP A 46 -1.18 25.72 25.26
C ASP A 46 -1.20 25.98 23.74
N ALA A 47 -0.87 27.22 23.33
CA ALA A 47 -0.72 27.59 21.92
C ALA A 47 0.39 26.78 21.23
N ASN A 48 1.53 26.58 21.88
CA ASN A 48 2.62 25.77 21.33
C ASN A 48 2.22 24.29 21.17
N ILE A 49 1.46 23.74 22.13
CA ILE A 49 0.92 22.38 22.02
C ILE A 49 -0.05 22.29 20.84
N ALA A 50 -0.95 23.27 20.68
CA ALA A 50 -1.88 23.31 19.56
C ALA A 50 -1.15 23.40 18.21
N ALA A 51 -0.14 24.27 18.10
CA ALA A 51 0.69 24.40 16.91
C ALA A 51 1.43 23.10 16.57
N THR A 52 1.98 22.42 17.58
CA THR A 52 2.65 21.12 17.39
C THR A 52 1.67 20.07 16.87
N ARG A 53 0.45 20.01 17.41
CA ARG A 53 -0.59 19.10 16.92
C ARG A 53 -1.01 19.42 15.49
N ALA A 54 -1.18 20.70 15.16
CA ALA A 54 -1.52 21.14 13.81
C ALA A 54 -0.43 20.75 12.79
N ASN A 55 0.85 20.92 13.15
CA ASN A 55 1.96 20.51 12.30
C ASN A 55 2.01 19.00 12.08
N ARG A 56 1.74 18.21 13.12
CA ARG A 56 1.63 16.75 12.98
C ARG A 56 0.50 16.36 12.03
N LEU A 57 -0.69 16.96 12.19
CA LEU A 57 -1.83 16.70 11.31
C LEU A 57 -1.55 17.10 9.86
N ALA A 58 -0.88 18.23 9.64
CA ALA A 58 -0.43 18.65 8.32
C ALA A 58 0.55 17.63 7.70
N GLY A 59 1.46 17.08 8.51
CA GLY A 59 2.36 16.01 8.09
C GLY A 59 1.62 14.74 7.66
N GLU A 60 0.63 14.30 8.44
CA GLU A 60 -0.23 13.16 8.11
C GLU A 60 -1.04 13.41 6.82
N ALA A 61 -1.63 14.61 6.68
CA ALA A 61 -2.37 15.01 5.48
C ALA A 61 -1.49 15.02 4.22
N ASN A 62 -0.23 15.48 4.34
CA ASN A 62 0.74 15.42 3.24
C ASN A 62 1.06 13.99 2.81
N GLN A 63 1.19 13.06 3.76
CA GLN A 63 1.41 11.65 3.44
C GLN A 63 0.21 11.03 2.72
N ILE A 64 -1.02 11.33 3.15
CA ILE A 64 -2.24 10.88 2.48
C ILE A 64 -2.30 11.45 1.06
N SER A 65 -2.03 12.73 0.90
CA SER A 65 -2.02 13.40 -0.42
C SER A 65 -0.97 12.77 -1.36
N SER A 66 0.21 12.44 -0.85
CA SER A 66 1.24 11.74 -1.63
C SER A 66 0.78 10.36 -2.09
N LYS A 67 0.14 9.58 -1.20
CA LYS A 67 -0.45 8.28 -1.56
C LYS A 67 -1.55 8.43 -2.60
N ALA A 68 -2.44 9.40 -2.43
CA ALA A 68 -3.51 9.69 -3.38
C ALA A 68 -2.95 10.06 -4.76
N ASN A 69 -1.89 10.88 -4.81
CA ASN A 69 -1.24 11.24 -6.07
C ASN A 69 -0.61 10.03 -6.79
N LYS A 70 0.01 9.11 -6.03
CA LYS A 70 0.53 7.85 -6.59
C LYS A 70 -0.59 6.98 -7.17
N ILE A 71 -1.73 6.87 -6.47
CA ILE A 71 -2.90 6.13 -6.97
C ILE A 71 -3.46 6.79 -8.23
N ALA A 72 -3.62 8.12 -8.23
CA ALA A 72 -4.11 8.86 -9.39
C ALA A 72 -3.19 8.69 -10.60
N THR A 73 -1.86 8.75 -10.40
CA THR A 73 -0.88 8.53 -11.46
C THR A 73 -0.97 7.10 -12.01
N ARG A 74 -1.13 6.10 -11.14
CA ARG A 74 -1.33 4.71 -11.56
C ARG A 74 -2.64 4.54 -12.33
N ALA A 75 -3.74 5.10 -11.84
CA ALA A 75 -5.03 5.03 -12.50
C ALA A 75 -4.99 5.69 -13.88
N LEU A 76 -4.33 6.85 -14.00
CA LEU A 76 -4.12 7.52 -15.28
C LEU A 76 -3.31 6.64 -16.25
N ALA A 77 -2.22 6.01 -15.77
CA ALA A 77 -1.45 5.07 -16.57
C ALA A 77 -2.30 3.89 -17.05
N THR A 78 -3.19 3.35 -16.20
CA THR A 78 -4.15 2.31 -16.58
C THR A 78 -5.15 2.78 -17.64
N THR A 79 -5.66 4.01 -17.53
CA THR A 79 -6.59 4.57 -18.54
C THR A 79 -5.89 4.85 -19.88
N GLN A 80 -4.61 5.24 -19.86
CA GLN A 80 -3.83 5.50 -21.06
C GLN A 80 -3.32 4.22 -21.74
N ASP A 81 -3.21 3.12 -20.99
CA ASP A 81 -2.76 1.83 -21.51
C ASP A 81 -3.88 1.15 -22.31
N VAL A 82 -3.91 1.45 -23.61
CA VAL A 82 -4.79 0.84 -24.62
C VAL A 82 -4.24 -0.48 -25.18
N SER A 83 -3.18 -1.03 -24.59
CA SER A 83 -2.54 -2.26 -25.08
C SER A 83 -3.45 -3.46 -24.86
N HIS A 84 -3.87 -4.10 -25.95
CA HIS A 84 -4.64 -5.34 -25.89
C HIS A 84 -3.68 -6.52 -26.00
N TYR A 85 -3.62 -7.34 -24.94
CA TYR A 85 -2.84 -8.57 -24.93
C TYR A 85 -3.73 -9.74 -25.31
N SER A 86 -3.15 -10.70 -26.03
CA SER A 86 -3.77 -11.98 -26.33
C SER A 86 -2.74 -13.06 -26.06
N TRP A 87 -3.16 -14.12 -25.37
CA TRP A 87 -2.28 -15.16 -24.88
C TRP A 87 -2.75 -16.51 -25.41
N ALA A 88 -1.80 -17.29 -25.92
CA ALA A 88 -2.03 -18.66 -26.31
C ALA A 88 -1.19 -19.60 -25.44
N ILE A 89 -1.80 -20.71 -25.02
CA ILE A 89 -1.14 -21.75 -24.24
C ILE A 89 -1.16 -23.03 -25.06
N GLN A 90 0.01 -23.65 -25.19
CA GLN A 90 0.19 -24.92 -25.88
C GLN A 90 1.11 -25.82 -25.05
N ILE A 91 0.90 -27.13 -25.09
CA ILE A 91 1.87 -28.08 -24.56
C ILE A 91 2.73 -28.55 -25.73
N ASP A 92 4.03 -28.30 -25.65
CA ASP A 92 5.00 -28.87 -26.57
C ASP A 92 5.33 -30.30 -26.11
N HIS A 93 4.83 -31.28 -26.85
CA HIS A 93 4.97 -32.70 -26.56
C HIS A 93 6.42 -33.18 -26.62
N ASP A 94 7.20 -32.67 -27.58
CA ASP A 94 8.57 -33.12 -27.81
C ASP A 94 9.49 -32.65 -26.68
N ALA A 95 9.21 -31.44 -26.15
CA ALA A 95 9.99 -30.84 -25.07
C ALA A 95 9.41 -31.09 -23.67
N GLY A 96 8.14 -31.52 -23.57
CA GLY A 96 7.42 -31.55 -22.30
C GLY A 96 7.38 -30.16 -21.64
N LEU A 97 7.07 -29.12 -22.42
CA LEU A 97 7.05 -27.73 -21.95
C LEU A 97 5.69 -27.09 -22.21
N LEU A 98 5.20 -26.32 -21.24
CA LEU A 98 4.02 -25.48 -21.39
C LEU A 98 4.51 -24.21 -22.06
N VAL A 99 4.19 -24.07 -23.33
CA VAL A 99 4.56 -22.91 -24.13
C VAL A 99 3.49 -21.86 -23.98
N LEU A 100 3.82 -20.81 -23.22
CA LEU A 100 3.04 -19.59 -23.16
C LEU A 100 3.51 -18.65 -24.28
N THR A 101 2.59 -18.30 -25.17
CA THR A 101 2.83 -17.42 -26.31
C THR A 101 2.10 -16.10 -26.10
N ASN A 102 2.84 -15.01 -26.20
CA ASN A 102 2.27 -13.67 -26.32
C ASN A 102 1.89 -13.44 -27.78
N GLU A 103 0.61 -13.33 -28.12
CA GLU A 103 0.13 -13.06 -29.49
C GLU A 103 -0.05 -11.56 -29.76
N SER A 104 0.42 -10.71 -28.85
CA SER A 104 0.34 -9.26 -29.00
C SER A 104 1.65 -8.64 -29.48
N PRO A 105 1.60 -7.44 -30.09
CA PRO A 105 2.80 -6.69 -30.48
C PRO A 105 3.49 -6.00 -29.29
N PHE A 106 3.01 -6.18 -28.05
CA PHE A 106 3.51 -5.51 -26.87
C PHE A 106 4.32 -6.46 -26.01
N SER A 107 5.42 -5.98 -25.42
CA SER A 107 6.17 -6.78 -24.44
C SER A 107 5.39 -6.89 -23.12
N ALA A 108 5.52 -8.02 -22.44
CA ALA A 108 5.00 -8.23 -21.09
C ALA A 108 6.15 -8.60 -20.14
N THR A 109 6.04 -8.18 -18.89
CA THR A 109 7.03 -8.48 -17.84
C THR A 109 6.36 -9.07 -16.61
N ASN A 110 7.13 -9.72 -15.74
CA ASN A 110 6.66 -10.27 -14.47
C ASN A 110 5.44 -11.20 -14.65
N ILE A 111 5.59 -12.16 -15.57
CA ILE A 111 4.51 -13.07 -15.94
C ILE A 111 4.42 -14.18 -14.89
N SER A 112 3.23 -14.38 -14.36
CA SER A 112 2.90 -15.51 -13.48
C SER A 112 1.65 -16.19 -13.99
N ILE A 113 1.75 -17.51 -14.18
CA ILE A 113 0.66 -18.38 -14.59
C ILE A 113 0.33 -19.36 -13.47
N THR A 114 -0.96 -19.60 -13.25
CA THR A 114 -1.45 -20.59 -12.31
C THR A 114 -2.60 -21.35 -12.95
N ILE A 115 -2.49 -22.66 -13.01
CA ILE A 115 -3.52 -23.54 -13.57
C ILE A 115 -4.16 -24.28 -12.41
N ARG A 116 -5.48 -24.15 -12.30
CA ARG A 116 -6.28 -24.78 -11.25
C ARG A 116 -7.33 -25.67 -11.89
N HIS A 117 -7.57 -26.84 -11.30
CA HIS A 117 -8.73 -27.66 -11.61
C HIS A 117 -9.61 -27.72 -10.37
N GLU A 118 -10.85 -27.25 -10.50
CA GLU A 118 -11.78 -27.09 -9.39
C GLU A 118 -11.18 -26.23 -8.25
N LYS A 119 -10.65 -26.87 -7.21
CA LYS A 119 -10.07 -26.22 -6.03
C LYS A 119 -8.56 -26.44 -5.89
N ASP A 120 -7.97 -27.33 -6.67
CA ASP A 120 -6.58 -27.73 -6.54
C ASP A 120 -5.71 -27.03 -7.58
N THR A 121 -4.64 -26.38 -7.13
CA THR A 121 -3.64 -25.81 -8.03
C THR A 121 -2.78 -26.94 -8.57
N ILE A 122 -2.91 -27.20 -9.87
CA ILE A 122 -2.16 -28.24 -10.56
C ILE A 122 -0.77 -27.70 -10.94
N TYR A 123 -0.71 -26.44 -11.31
CA TYR A 123 0.53 -25.85 -11.82
C TYR A 123 0.68 -24.38 -11.44
N GLN A 124 1.91 -24.01 -11.13
CA GLN A 124 2.31 -22.63 -10.95
C GLN A 124 3.67 -22.43 -11.63
N GLY A 125 3.75 -21.43 -12.50
CA GLY A 125 4.95 -21.09 -13.24
C GLY A 125 5.04 -19.59 -13.46
N GLY A 126 6.20 -19.13 -13.91
CA GLY A 126 6.40 -17.73 -14.22
C GLY A 126 7.58 -17.49 -15.13
N ALA A 127 7.56 -16.34 -15.80
CA ALA A 127 8.61 -15.90 -16.70
C ALA A 127 8.94 -14.42 -16.43
N GLY A 128 10.22 -14.07 -16.55
CA GLY A 128 10.66 -12.70 -16.29
C GLY A 128 10.12 -11.68 -17.31
N ALA A 129 10.26 -11.98 -18.60
CA ALA A 129 9.77 -11.12 -19.68
C ALA A 129 9.49 -11.95 -20.94
N ILE A 130 8.44 -11.57 -21.66
CA ILE A 130 8.09 -12.13 -22.97
C ILE A 130 7.98 -10.97 -23.95
N GLY A 131 8.76 -11.04 -25.03
CA GLY A 131 8.73 -10.04 -26.08
C GLY A 131 7.44 -10.07 -26.91
N PRO A 132 7.27 -9.10 -27.83
CA PRO A 132 6.20 -9.13 -28.83
C PRO A 132 6.23 -10.44 -29.62
N PHE A 133 5.07 -11.08 -29.80
CA PHE A 133 4.97 -12.37 -30.52
C PHE A 133 5.92 -13.46 -29.98
N GLY A 134 6.34 -13.33 -28.72
CA GLY A 134 7.34 -14.17 -28.08
C GLY A 134 6.73 -15.41 -27.43
N LYS A 135 7.58 -16.42 -27.18
CA LYS A 135 7.23 -17.67 -26.54
C LYS A 135 8.12 -17.92 -25.33
N VAL A 136 7.56 -18.49 -24.27
CA VAL A 136 8.33 -19.02 -23.14
C VAL A 136 7.88 -20.45 -22.83
N GLY A 137 8.84 -21.35 -22.72
CA GLY A 137 8.60 -22.71 -22.25
C GLY A 137 8.70 -22.74 -20.72
N LEU A 138 7.65 -23.22 -20.06
CA LEU A 138 7.63 -23.45 -18.63
C LEU A 138 7.63 -24.96 -18.38
N GLY A 139 8.46 -25.44 -17.45
CA GLY A 139 8.59 -26.88 -17.18
C GLY A 139 7.27 -27.51 -16.73
N THR A 140 6.87 -28.64 -17.31
CA THR A 140 5.55 -29.27 -17.07
C THR A 140 5.59 -30.53 -16.23
N SER A 141 6.74 -30.90 -15.67
CA SER A 141 6.91 -32.20 -15.02
C SER A 141 5.86 -32.50 -13.94
N LEU A 142 5.28 -31.47 -13.30
CA LEU A 142 4.19 -31.64 -12.33
C LEU A 142 2.79 -31.52 -12.94
N LEU A 143 2.65 -30.81 -14.06
CA LEU A 143 1.37 -30.60 -14.75
C LEU A 143 0.95 -31.83 -15.56
N VAL A 144 1.86 -32.43 -16.32
CA VAL A 144 1.53 -33.58 -17.20
C VAL A 144 1.16 -34.81 -16.40
N ASP A 145 1.87 -35.08 -15.30
CA ASP A 145 1.59 -36.25 -14.45
C ASP A 145 0.25 -36.10 -13.72
N ASP A 146 -0.05 -34.92 -13.15
CA ASP A 146 -1.33 -34.70 -12.45
C ASP A 146 -2.53 -34.66 -13.42
N VAL A 147 -2.38 -34.05 -14.60
CA VAL A 147 -3.43 -34.07 -15.64
C VAL A 147 -3.64 -35.51 -16.16
N ARG A 148 -2.57 -36.29 -16.34
CA ARG A 148 -2.66 -37.70 -16.77
C ARG A 148 -3.36 -38.58 -15.74
N ASP A 149 -3.01 -38.45 -14.47
CA ASP A 149 -3.64 -39.23 -13.39
C ASP A 149 -5.14 -38.92 -13.28
N ARG A 150 -5.49 -37.63 -13.39
CA ARG A 150 -6.90 -37.21 -13.39
C ARG A 150 -7.65 -37.69 -14.64
N LEU A 151 -7.03 -37.65 -15.82
CA LEU A 151 -7.62 -38.19 -17.04
C LEU A 151 -7.85 -39.69 -16.94
N ALA A 152 -6.87 -40.44 -16.41
CA ALA A 152 -6.97 -41.89 -16.20
C ALA A 152 -8.10 -42.25 -15.22
N SER A 153 -8.27 -41.47 -14.14
CA SER A 153 -9.38 -41.66 -13.20
C SER A 153 -10.76 -41.48 -13.86
N LYS A 154 -10.88 -40.49 -14.75
CA LYS A 154 -12.12 -40.17 -15.46
C LYS A 154 -12.44 -41.19 -16.56
N ASP A 155 -11.43 -41.67 -17.27
CA ASP A 155 -11.52 -42.75 -18.28
C ASP A 155 -11.98 -44.07 -17.62
N THR A 156 -11.46 -44.36 -16.42
CA THR A 156 -11.87 -45.52 -15.61
C THR A 156 -13.32 -45.41 -15.12
N ALA A 157 -13.76 -44.21 -14.73
CA ALA A 157 -15.14 -43.95 -14.32
C ALA A 157 -16.16 -44.02 -15.46
N LEU A 158 -15.73 -43.72 -16.70
CA LEU A 158 -16.56 -43.79 -17.91
C LEU A 158 -16.62 -45.20 -18.54
N GLY A 159 -15.97 -46.19 -17.93
CA GLY A 159 -16.14 -47.60 -18.30
C GLY A 159 -15.51 -48.00 -19.64
N GLY A 160 -14.48 -47.29 -20.11
CA GLY A 160 -13.70 -47.68 -21.30
C GLY A 160 -14.50 -47.74 -22.62
N GLY A 161 -15.61 -46.99 -22.71
CA GLY A 161 -16.47 -46.93 -23.90
C GLY A 161 -16.03 -45.87 -24.91
N ILE A 162 -16.19 -46.18 -26.21
CA ILE A 162 -15.70 -45.46 -27.41
C ILE A 162 -16.32 -44.04 -27.61
N PHE A 163 -17.12 -43.53 -26.67
CA PHE A 163 -17.82 -42.24 -26.82
C PHE A 163 -17.37 -41.20 -25.80
N GLY A 164 -16.28 -40.50 -26.13
CA GLY A 164 -15.83 -39.28 -25.45
C GLY A 164 -14.32 -39.22 -25.29
N VAL A 165 -13.66 -38.24 -25.90
CA VAL A 165 -12.28 -37.92 -25.53
C VAL A 165 -12.33 -37.40 -24.09
N ALA A 166 -11.65 -38.08 -23.15
CA ALA A 166 -11.55 -37.59 -21.79
C ALA A 166 -10.91 -36.19 -21.83
N GLN A 167 -11.67 -35.21 -21.38
CA GLN A 167 -11.28 -33.80 -21.30
C GLN A 167 -11.39 -33.30 -19.86
N ILE A 168 -10.40 -32.51 -19.46
CA ILE A 168 -10.35 -31.83 -18.17
C ILE A 168 -10.35 -30.33 -18.44
N SER A 169 -11.37 -29.64 -17.94
CA SER A 169 -11.46 -28.17 -18.02
C SER A 169 -10.71 -27.58 -16.83
N CYS A 170 -9.62 -26.87 -17.09
CA CYS A 170 -8.84 -26.19 -16.08
C CYS A 170 -9.02 -24.68 -16.20
N ASP A 171 -9.13 -24.00 -15.06
CA ASP A 171 -9.06 -22.56 -14.97
C ASP A 171 -7.60 -22.11 -15.05
N VAL A 172 -7.29 -21.27 -16.03
CA VAL A 172 -5.99 -20.65 -16.16
C VAL A 172 -6.07 -19.20 -15.68
N PHE A 173 -5.27 -18.88 -14.67
CA PHE A 173 -5.06 -17.52 -14.20
C PHE A 173 -3.71 -17.02 -14.67
N LEU A 174 -3.72 -15.94 -15.45
CA LEU A 174 -2.52 -15.31 -15.95
C LEU A 174 -2.43 -13.88 -15.41
N SER A 175 -1.25 -13.49 -14.96
CA SER A 175 -0.95 -12.13 -14.52
C SER A 175 0.36 -11.65 -15.11
N TRP A 176 0.41 -10.39 -15.52
CA TRP A 176 1.60 -9.76 -16.11
C TRP A 176 1.56 -8.26 -15.90
N ASP A 177 2.71 -7.61 -16.01
CA ASP A 177 2.82 -6.17 -16.15
C ASP A 177 2.93 -5.81 -17.64
N SER A 178 2.14 -4.84 -18.10
CA SER A 178 2.20 -4.34 -19.48
C SER A 178 3.54 -3.65 -19.77
N GLN A 179 3.81 -3.29 -21.02
CA GLN A 179 5.06 -2.64 -21.41
C GLN A 179 5.32 -1.32 -20.65
N VAL A 180 4.25 -0.67 -20.19
CA VAL A 180 4.30 0.57 -19.38
C VAL A 180 4.26 0.30 -17.87
N GLY A 181 4.33 -0.97 -17.44
CA GLY A 181 4.35 -1.38 -16.05
C GLY A 181 2.98 -1.36 -15.37
N VAL A 182 1.87 -1.42 -16.13
CA VAL A 182 0.52 -1.53 -15.55
C VAL A 182 0.22 -3.01 -15.30
N PRO A 183 -0.11 -3.42 -14.07
CA PRO A 183 -0.47 -4.80 -13.77
C PRO A 183 -1.79 -5.17 -14.45
N ARG A 184 -1.81 -6.34 -15.07
CA ARG A 184 -2.91 -6.94 -15.81
C ARG A 184 -3.11 -8.38 -15.34
N SER A 185 -4.33 -8.86 -15.49
CA SER A 185 -4.67 -10.24 -15.25
C SER A 185 -5.73 -10.69 -16.25
N ASP A 186 -5.68 -11.96 -16.62
CA ASP A 186 -6.69 -12.61 -17.45
C ASP A 186 -7.04 -13.97 -16.87
N HIS A 187 -8.27 -14.39 -17.12
CA HIS A 187 -8.79 -15.68 -16.69
C HIS A 187 -9.54 -16.29 -17.87
N PHE A 188 -9.14 -17.50 -18.23
CA PHE A 188 -9.80 -18.27 -19.26
C PHE A 188 -9.79 -19.75 -18.91
N GLU A 189 -10.82 -20.46 -19.36
CA GLU A 189 -10.89 -21.90 -19.25
C GLU A 189 -10.09 -22.54 -20.40
N HIS A 190 -9.24 -23.50 -20.07
CA HIS A 190 -8.53 -24.30 -21.05
C HIS A 190 -8.85 -25.78 -20.84
N CYS A 191 -9.29 -26.44 -21.91
CA CYS A 191 -9.60 -27.86 -21.88
C CYS A 191 -8.38 -28.67 -22.30
N PHE A 192 -7.78 -29.40 -21.37
CA PHE A 192 -6.75 -30.37 -21.66
C PHE A 192 -7.38 -31.70 -22.09
N THR A 193 -6.83 -32.31 -23.13
CA THR A 193 -7.24 -33.59 -23.70
C THR A 193 -6.15 -34.65 -23.51
N LYS A 194 -6.50 -35.92 -23.72
CA LYS A 194 -5.53 -37.02 -23.73
C LYS A 194 -4.39 -36.83 -24.75
N ALA A 195 -4.64 -36.12 -25.85
CA ALA A 195 -3.60 -35.80 -26.82
C ALA A 195 -2.50 -34.95 -26.19
N ASP A 196 -2.86 -34.01 -25.31
CA ASP A 196 -1.96 -33.07 -24.60
C ASP A 196 -1.05 -33.74 -23.56
N CYS A 197 -1.22 -35.03 -23.29
CA CYS A 197 -0.46 -35.81 -22.30
C CYS A 197 0.40 -36.93 -22.89
N HIS A 198 0.38 -37.09 -24.22
CA HIS A 198 1.14 -38.11 -24.96
C HIS A 198 2.43 -37.54 -25.55
#